data_AF-E4L8G6-F1
#
_entry.id   AF-E4L8G6-F1
#
_cell.length_a   1.000
_cell.length_b   1.000
_cell.length_c   1.000
_cell.angle_alpha   90.00
_cell.angle_beta   90.00
_cell.angle_gamma   90.00
#
_symmetry.space_group_name_H-M   'P 1'
#
loop_
_entity.id
_entity.type
_entity.pdbx_description
1 polymer ?
#
loop_
_entity_poly.entity_id
_entity_poly.type
_entity_poly.pdbx_seq_one_letter_code
_entity_poly.pdbx_strand_id
1 'polypeptide(L)'
;MLKNRYVYIMFAFTVLLIAFFIYKNISKTYEVSPILKKNNYKICILKNGETVDETIEKGIIEALNSSGYKKGKNLTIEIIKCSGIKEEQKKQVRNLIKSDKDLIITIGPEMTEAITTQTDKVPVVAVGVSDIYVKKHAQNKYNLTGVLKNDLILQELNTINRIVPIKNIGIVYNTNNQNSINRLKYMKEALNKQFNINILGIEFINMNNFIEKIGKIKDKTDAIYIPENEIYYSYFDKIIKKLNDEKIPVISDGAVMVEKGALLSVTVENYRMGFDGGLLAAKLLDGNIIPCELSFKNETDPDIFINMAEAKKLKLKIPSDIWQKARKMYLYEGQSAN
;
A
#
# COMPACT_ATOMS: atom_id res chain seq x y z
N MET A 1 33.61 -36.01 52.20
CA MET A 1 32.32 -35.30 52.07
C MET A 1 32.42 -33.87 51.53
N LEU A 2 33.47 -33.09 51.82
CA LEU A 2 33.62 -31.70 51.34
C LEU A 2 33.76 -31.54 49.81
N LYS A 3 34.44 -32.47 49.12
CA LYS A 3 34.74 -32.38 47.68
C LYS A 3 33.47 -32.38 46.79
N ASN A 4 32.46 -33.17 47.16
CA ASN A 4 31.19 -33.22 46.43
C ASN A 4 30.38 -31.93 46.61
N ARG A 5 30.53 -31.25 47.75
CA ARG A 5 29.80 -30.01 48.06
C ARG A 5 30.22 -28.86 47.12
N TYR A 6 31.50 -28.76 46.77
CA TYR A 6 31.99 -27.79 45.79
C TYR A 6 31.49 -28.08 44.36
N VAL A 7 31.39 -29.36 43.98
CA VAL A 7 30.85 -29.76 42.67
C VAL A 7 29.37 -29.36 42.53
N TYR A 8 28.56 -29.56 43.58
CA TYR A 8 27.16 -29.12 43.58
C TYR A 8 27.03 -27.59 43.54
N ILE A 9 27.89 -26.85 44.25
CA ILE A 9 27.88 -25.38 44.22
C ILE A 9 28.27 -24.86 42.83
N MET A 10 29.31 -25.42 42.20
CA MET A 10 29.70 -25.03 40.85
C MET A 10 28.60 -25.34 39.82
N PHE A 11 27.93 -26.50 39.95
CA PHE A 11 26.84 -26.87 39.06
C PHE A 11 25.60 -25.95 39.24
N ALA A 12 25.24 -25.60 40.47
CA ALA A 12 24.16 -24.65 40.71
C ALA A 12 24.48 -23.26 40.13
N PHE A 13 25.74 -22.82 40.23
CA PHE A 13 26.18 -21.55 39.69
C PHE A 13 26.17 -21.51 38.15
N THR A 14 26.57 -22.60 37.49
CA THR A 14 26.51 -22.69 36.02
C THR A 14 25.06 -22.74 35.52
N VAL A 15 24.16 -23.45 36.20
CA VAL A 15 22.72 -23.45 35.87
C VAL A 15 22.13 -22.06 36.04
N LEU A 16 22.47 -21.34 37.12
CA LEU A 16 22.03 -19.95 37.33
C LEU A 16 22.58 -19.00 36.26
N LEU A 17 23.84 -19.17 35.84
CA LEU A 17 24.43 -18.37 34.76
C LEU A 17 23.75 -18.65 33.41
N ILE A 18 23.46 -19.92 33.10
CA ILE A 18 22.74 -20.30 31.88
C ILE A 18 21.31 -19.74 31.93
N ALA A 19 20.61 -19.88 33.05
CA ALA A 19 19.28 -19.30 33.24
C ALA A 19 19.30 -17.78 33.12
N PHE A 20 20.32 -17.11 33.65
CA PHE A 20 20.51 -15.66 33.52
C PHE A 20 20.79 -15.25 32.07
N PHE A 21 21.59 -16.02 31.33
CA PHE A 21 21.85 -15.75 29.91
C PHE A 21 20.61 -16.01 29.03
N ILE A 22 19.86 -17.08 29.31
CA ILE A 22 18.57 -17.36 28.65
C ILE A 22 17.58 -16.25 28.98
N TYR A 23 17.44 -15.86 30.25
CA TYR A 23 16.59 -14.75 30.67
C TYR A 23 17.01 -13.44 30.01
N LYS A 24 18.31 -13.13 29.94
CA LYS A 24 18.82 -11.91 29.29
C LYS A 24 18.62 -11.90 27.77
N ASN A 25 18.68 -13.08 27.12
CA ASN A 25 18.36 -13.22 25.70
C ASN A 25 16.85 -13.12 25.45
N ILE A 26 16.00 -13.68 26.32
CA ILE A 26 14.54 -13.57 26.28
C ILE A 26 14.07 -12.14 26.66
N SER A 27 14.77 -11.46 27.56
CA SER A 27 14.45 -10.08 27.94
C SER A 27 14.93 -9.09 26.87
N LYS A 28 15.95 -9.45 26.08
CA LYS A 28 16.29 -8.72 24.85
C LYS A 28 15.19 -8.80 23.80
N THR A 29 14.24 -9.74 23.90
CA THR A 29 13.22 -9.95 22.87
C THR A 29 11.98 -9.04 22.93
N TYR A 30 11.78 -8.15 23.93
CA TYR A 30 10.68 -7.16 23.87
C TYR A 30 10.99 -5.85 24.61
N GLU A 31 11.64 -4.87 23.96
CA GLU A 31 11.59 -3.46 24.43
C GLU A 31 10.25 -2.77 24.11
N VAL A 32 9.36 -3.47 23.42
CA VAL A 32 8.02 -3.00 23.05
C VAL A 32 7.02 -3.50 24.07
N SER A 33 6.31 -2.59 24.72
CA SER A 33 5.24 -2.90 25.66
C SER A 33 3.86 -2.58 25.05
N PRO A 34 2.79 -3.27 25.48
CA PRO A 34 1.44 -2.88 25.09
C PRO A 34 1.14 -1.42 25.45
N ILE A 35 0.28 -0.78 24.67
CA ILE A 35 -0.12 0.61 24.91
C ILE A 35 -0.92 0.66 26.21
N LEU A 36 -0.46 1.44 27.19
CA LEU A 36 -1.18 1.59 28.46
C LEU A 36 -2.56 2.21 28.22
N LYS A 37 -3.57 1.71 28.94
CA LYS A 37 -4.93 2.27 28.90
C LYS A 37 -4.92 3.74 29.31
N LYS A 38 -5.51 4.61 28.47
CA LYS A 38 -5.58 6.05 28.70
C LYS A 38 -6.99 6.56 28.42
N ASN A 39 -7.38 7.65 29.09
CA ASN A 39 -8.62 8.36 28.78
C ASN A 39 -8.56 9.08 27.43
N ASN A 40 -7.36 9.47 27.00
CA ASN A 40 -7.13 10.09 25.70
C ASN A 40 -5.80 9.59 25.12
N TYR A 41 -5.87 8.98 23.93
CA TYR A 41 -4.71 8.51 23.19
C TYR A 41 -4.22 9.57 22.20
N LYS A 42 -2.91 9.62 21.97
CA LYS A 42 -2.26 10.51 21.00
C LYS A 42 -1.65 9.68 19.89
N ILE A 43 -2.22 9.77 18.69
CA ILE A 43 -1.68 9.07 17.51
C ILE A 43 -1.19 10.06 16.46
N CYS A 44 -0.32 9.58 15.58
CA CYS A 44 0.10 10.32 14.39
C CYS A 44 -0.18 9.50 13.14
N ILE A 45 -0.75 10.13 12.11
CA ILE A 45 -0.79 9.59 10.74
C ILE A 45 0.27 10.31 9.93
N LEU A 46 1.27 9.57 9.44
CA LEU A 46 2.41 10.08 8.67
C LEU A 46 2.26 9.67 7.20
N LYS A 47 2.29 10.66 6.28
CA LYS A 47 2.04 10.47 4.84
C LYS A 47 2.92 11.35 3.96
N ASN A 48 3.07 10.99 2.68
CA ASN A 48 3.73 11.83 1.65
C ASN A 48 2.79 12.94 1.13
N GLY A 49 1.49 12.77 1.35
CA GLY A 49 0.40 13.64 0.93
C GLY A 49 0.17 13.64 -0.57
N GLU A 50 0.32 12.47 -1.18
CA GLU A 50 -0.27 12.15 -2.48
C GLU A 50 -1.79 12.03 -2.34
N THR A 51 -2.54 12.13 -3.45
CA THR A 51 -4.02 12.06 -3.41
C THR A 51 -4.51 10.73 -2.84
N VAL A 52 -3.78 9.64 -3.11
CA VAL A 52 -4.08 8.30 -2.60
C VAL A 52 -4.02 8.25 -1.07
N ASP A 53 -3.09 9.00 -0.45
CA ASP A 53 -2.94 9.04 1.00
C ASP A 53 -4.18 9.59 1.70
N GLU A 54 -4.92 10.50 1.06
CA GLU A 54 -6.15 11.06 1.62
C GLU A 54 -7.27 10.02 1.71
N THR A 55 -7.33 9.10 0.74
CA THR A 55 -8.34 8.03 0.73
C THR A 55 -8.03 7.00 1.81
N ILE A 56 -6.75 6.62 1.94
CA ILE A 56 -6.28 5.73 3.01
C ILE A 56 -6.50 6.37 4.39
N GLU A 57 -6.16 7.65 4.55
CA GLU A 57 -6.38 8.41 5.80
C GLU A 57 -7.85 8.40 6.22
N LYS A 58 -8.77 8.66 5.29
CA LYS A 58 -10.22 8.60 5.56
C LYS A 58 -10.64 7.24 6.10
N GLY A 59 -10.14 6.16 5.48
CA GLY A 59 -10.37 4.79 5.94
C GLY A 59 -9.86 4.57 7.37
N ILE A 60 -8.62 4.98 7.65
CA ILE A 60 -8.01 4.87 8.99
C ILE A 60 -8.87 5.57 10.05
N ILE A 61 -9.26 6.82 9.78
CA ILE A 61 -10.04 7.62 10.71
C ILE A 61 -11.42 7.00 10.97
N GLU A 62 -12.09 6.49 9.93
CA GLU A 62 -13.41 5.88 10.09
C GLU A 62 -13.35 4.55 10.86
N ALA A 63 -12.33 3.73 10.62
CA ALA A 63 -12.14 2.50 11.39
C ALA A 63 -11.89 2.78 12.88
N LEU A 64 -11.07 3.78 13.21
CA LEU A 64 -10.86 4.22 14.59
C LEU A 64 -12.17 4.72 15.22
N ASN A 65 -12.93 5.54 14.51
CA ASN A 65 -14.23 6.05 14.96
C ASN A 65 -15.24 4.92 15.21
N SER A 66 -15.35 3.96 14.29
CA SER A 66 -16.22 2.79 14.39
C SER A 66 -15.83 1.86 15.55
N SER A 67 -14.54 1.82 15.90
CA SER A 67 -14.01 1.08 17.04
C SER A 67 -14.11 1.84 18.38
N GLY A 68 -14.75 3.02 18.38
CA GLY A 68 -14.97 3.82 19.60
C GLY A 68 -13.88 4.84 19.93
N TYR A 69 -12.83 4.98 19.10
CA TYR A 69 -11.79 5.99 19.26
C TYR A 69 -12.12 7.25 18.45
N LYS A 70 -12.72 8.23 19.13
CA LYS A 70 -13.31 9.42 18.53
C LYS A 70 -12.41 10.64 18.72
N LYS A 71 -12.06 11.29 17.61
CA LYS A 71 -11.26 12.52 17.61
C LYS A 71 -11.90 13.60 18.49
N GLY A 72 -11.11 14.19 19.38
CA GLY A 72 -11.56 15.24 20.30
C GLY A 72 -12.35 14.74 21.53
N LYS A 73 -12.52 13.41 21.68
CA LYS A 73 -13.12 12.79 22.88
C LYS A 73 -12.09 11.99 23.66
N ASN A 74 -11.70 10.84 23.12
CA ASN A 74 -10.72 9.90 23.70
C ASN A 74 -9.54 9.65 22.75
N LEU A 75 -9.46 10.39 21.64
CA LEU A 75 -8.39 10.29 20.66
C LEU A 75 -7.98 11.68 20.17
N THR A 76 -6.67 11.91 20.11
CA THR A 76 -6.03 13.04 19.43
C THR A 76 -5.27 12.51 18.22
N ILE A 77 -5.62 12.98 17.04
CA ILE A 77 -4.96 12.60 15.78
C ILE A 77 -4.17 13.79 15.26
N GLU A 78 -2.85 13.63 15.19
CA GLU A 78 -1.99 14.52 14.41
C GLU A 78 -1.79 13.92 13.02
N ILE A 79 -1.88 14.74 11.97
CA ILE A 79 -1.60 14.32 10.60
C ILE A 79 -0.38 15.11 10.15
N ILE A 80 0.69 14.39 9.82
CA ILE A 80 1.93 14.98 9.31
C ILE A 80 2.08 14.57 7.84
N LYS A 81 2.11 15.58 6.97
CA LYS A 81 2.49 15.43 5.57
C LYS A 81 3.97 15.77 5.43
N CYS A 82 4.77 14.81 5.01
CA CYS A 82 6.18 15.06 4.67
C CYS A 82 6.26 15.75 3.31
N SER A 83 7.01 16.83 3.24
CA SER A 83 7.51 17.35 1.96
C SER A 83 8.44 16.28 1.40
N GLY A 84 8.36 15.94 0.11
CA GLY A 84 9.22 14.92 -0.52
C GLY A 84 10.73 15.22 -0.52
N ILE A 85 11.18 16.18 0.30
CA ILE A 85 12.56 16.56 0.55
C ILE A 85 13.08 15.72 1.72
N LYS A 86 13.95 14.75 1.41
CA LYS A 86 14.47 13.76 2.37
C LYS A 86 15.04 14.35 3.66
N GLU A 87 15.73 15.48 3.60
CA GLU A 87 16.31 16.09 4.81
C GLU A 87 15.26 16.73 5.73
N GLU A 88 14.22 17.34 5.16
CA GLU A 88 13.08 17.87 5.93
C GLU A 88 12.27 16.75 6.56
N GLN A 89 12.01 15.69 5.79
CA GLN A 89 11.37 14.46 6.24
C GLN A 89 12.11 13.84 7.44
N LYS A 90 13.45 13.67 7.35
CA LYS A 90 14.26 13.18 8.47
C LYS A 90 14.08 14.02 9.73
N LYS A 91 14.06 15.35 9.59
CA LYS A 91 13.87 16.28 10.72
C LYS A 91 12.46 16.15 11.33
N GLN A 92 11.42 16.08 10.50
CA GLN A 92 10.04 15.88 10.95
C GLN A 92 9.90 14.55 11.71
N VAL A 93 10.48 13.47 11.18
CA VAL A 93 10.42 12.16 11.83
C VAL A 93 11.18 12.15 13.17
N ARG A 94 12.36 12.77 13.25
CA ARG A 94 13.07 12.90 14.54
C ARG A 94 12.23 13.63 15.59
N ASN A 95 11.51 14.66 15.19
CA ASN A 95 10.63 15.40 16.10
C ASN A 95 9.42 14.56 16.51
N LEU A 96 8.82 13.82 15.56
CA LEU A 96 7.71 12.92 15.83
C LEU A 96 8.10 11.81 16.82
N ILE A 97 9.27 11.19 16.67
CA ILE A 97 9.73 10.12 17.58
C ILE A 97 10.02 10.66 18.99
N LYS A 98 10.46 11.91 19.10
CA LYS A 98 10.61 12.59 20.40
C LYS A 98 9.28 13.00 21.02
N SER A 99 8.21 13.07 20.22
CA SER A 99 6.88 13.37 20.72
C SER A 99 6.27 12.12 21.36
N ASP A 100 5.54 12.34 22.45
CA ASP A 100 4.90 11.29 23.25
C ASP A 100 3.64 10.75 22.54
N LYS A 101 3.82 10.07 21.40
CA LYS A 101 2.76 9.36 20.69
C LYS A 101 2.62 7.95 21.22
N ASP A 102 1.37 7.54 21.40
CA ASP A 102 1.00 6.18 21.79
C ASP A 102 1.13 5.20 20.61
N LEU A 103 0.88 5.69 19.39
CA LEU A 103 0.88 4.90 18.16
C LEU A 103 1.18 5.80 16.96
N ILE A 104 1.93 5.28 16.00
CA ILE A 104 2.16 5.92 14.70
C ILE A 104 1.54 5.04 13.61
N ILE A 105 0.82 5.65 12.69
CA ILE A 105 0.31 4.99 11.49
C ILE A 105 1.03 5.60 10.30
N THR A 106 1.72 4.77 9.50
CA THR A 106 2.48 5.22 8.33
C THR A 106 1.75 4.81 7.06
N ILE A 107 1.61 5.73 6.11
CA ILE A 107 1.05 5.44 4.79
C ILE A 107 2.21 5.29 3.79
N GLY A 108 2.33 4.09 3.23
CA GLY A 108 3.33 3.72 2.24
C GLY A 108 4.71 3.30 2.78
N PRO A 109 5.56 2.70 1.93
CA PRO A 109 6.87 2.17 2.33
C PRO A 109 7.84 3.24 2.83
N GLU A 110 7.86 4.41 2.18
CA GLU A 110 8.80 5.48 2.51
C GLU A 110 8.59 6.02 3.93
N MET A 111 7.33 6.29 4.31
CA MET A 111 7.00 6.75 5.66
C MET A 111 7.30 5.68 6.70
N THR A 112 7.02 4.42 6.35
CA THR A 112 7.31 3.27 7.20
C THR A 112 8.81 3.14 7.44
N GLU A 113 9.64 3.31 6.40
CA GLU A 113 11.09 3.23 6.50
C GLU A 113 11.65 4.39 7.34
N ALA A 114 11.14 5.60 7.10
CA ALA A 114 11.59 6.79 7.81
C ALA A 114 11.41 6.67 9.33
N ILE A 115 10.30 6.06 9.77
CA ILE A 115 10.01 5.78 11.19
C ILE A 115 10.79 4.58 11.70
N THR A 116 10.70 3.43 11.02
CA THR A 116 11.25 2.17 11.54
C THR A 116 12.78 2.16 11.58
N THR A 117 13.46 3.01 10.81
CA THR A 117 14.91 3.20 10.91
C THR A 117 15.36 4.02 12.13
N GLN A 118 14.46 4.76 12.77
CA GLN A 118 14.78 5.69 13.85
C GLN A 118 14.17 5.31 15.21
N THR A 119 13.19 4.41 15.23
CA THR A 119 12.63 3.86 16.47
C THR A 119 12.23 2.40 16.31
N ASP A 120 12.45 1.63 17.36
CA ASP A 120 11.99 0.26 17.56
C ASP A 120 11.08 0.14 18.81
N LYS A 121 10.66 1.28 19.38
CA LYS A 121 9.90 1.34 20.64
C LYS A 121 8.44 1.73 20.46
N VAL A 122 8.20 2.80 19.69
CA VAL A 122 6.85 3.31 19.49
C VAL A 122 6.09 2.35 18.60
N PRO A 123 4.89 1.87 18.97
CA PRO A 123 4.07 1.03 18.11
C PRO A 123 3.79 1.69 16.75
N VAL A 124 3.89 0.92 15.67
CA VAL A 124 3.69 1.36 14.29
C VAL A 124 2.72 0.42 13.57
N VAL A 125 1.70 1.00 12.93
CA VAL A 125 0.87 0.32 11.92
C VAL A 125 1.23 0.87 10.55
N ALA A 126 1.85 0.04 9.71
CA ALA A 126 2.14 0.39 8.32
C ALA A 126 0.94 0.05 7.42
N VAL A 127 0.53 0.98 6.58
CA VAL A 127 -0.58 0.78 5.64
C VAL A 127 -0.06 0.95 4.22
N GLY A 128 -0.20 -0.08 3.40
CA GLY A 128 0.20 -0.06 2.01
C GLY A 128 1.70 -0.33 1.78
N VAL A 129 2.27 -1.27 2.53
CA VAL A 129 3.64 -1.77 2.31
C VAL A 129 3.64 -3.12 1.60
N SER A 130 4.66 -3.43 0.80
CA SER A 130 4.72 -4.73 0.12
C SER A 130 5.28 -5.82 1.04
N ASP A 131 4.93 -7.09 0.78
CA ASP A 131 5.52 -8.23 1.49
C ASP A 131 7.06 -8.28 1.35
N ILE A 132 7.59 -7.89 0.18
CA ILE A 132 9.04 -7.78 -0.05
C ILE A 132 9.66 -6.73 0.87
N TYR A 133 9.00 -5.58 1.04
CA TYR A 133 9.45 -4.54 1.97
C TYR A 133 9.48 -5.08 3.41
N VAL A 134 8.40 -5.74 3.85
CA VAL A 134 8.31 -6.32 5.20
C VAL A 134 9.40 -7.36 5.43
N LYS A 135 9.61 -8.29 4.48
CA LYS A 135 10.69 -9.29 4.57
C LYS A 135 12.07 -8.66 4.71
N LYS A 136 12.33 -7.55 4.04
CA LYS A 136 13.63 -6.87 4.05
C LYS A 136 13.83 -5.94 5.27
N HIS A 137 12.77 -5.29 5.74
CA HIS A 137 12.88 -4.19 6.71
C HIS A 137 12.23 -4.48 8.08
N ALA A 138 11.36 -5.48 8.17
CA ALA A 138 10.57 -5.77 9.37
C ALA A 138 11.00 -7.05 10.12
N GLN A 139 11.94 -7.86 9.59
CA GLN A 139 12.32 -9.17 10.14
C GLN A 139 12.78 -9.16 11.63
N ASN A 140 13.06 -7.99 12.21
CA ASN A 140 13.38 -7.83 13.63
C ASN A 140 12.71 -6.58 14.24
N LYS A 141 11.53 -6.19 13.74
CA LYS A 141 10.80 -5.00 14.20
C LYS A 141 9.60 -5.41 15.04
N TYR A 142 9.80 -5.55 16.35
CA TYR A 142 8.75 -5.95 17.29
C TYR A 142 7.65 -4.89 17.47
N ASN A 143 7.95 -3.64 17.13
CA ASN A 143 7.02 -2.51 17.19
C ASN A 143 6.24 -2.28 15.89
N LEU A 144 6.30 -3.19 14.91
CA LEU A 144 5.70 -3.00 13.60
C LEU A 144 4.69 -4.09 13.26
N THR A 145 3.51 -3.67 12.82
CA THR A 145 2.50 -4.48 12.13
C THR A 145 1.92 -3.69 10.97
N GLY A 146 0.93 -4.23 10.23
CA GLY A 146 0.33 -3.47 9.15
C GLY A 146 -0.56 -4.21 8.18
N VAL A 147 -0.91 -3.49 7.13
CA VAL A 147 -1.67 -3.98 5.97
C VAL A 147 -0.78 -3.94 4.74
N LEU A 148 -0.70 -5.07 4.05
CA LEU A 148 0.10 -5.26 2.86
C LEU A 148 -0.66 -4.79 1.61
N LYS A 149 0.02 -4.02 0.75
CA LYS A 149 -0.42 -3.75 -0.64
C LYS A 149 0.34 -4.70 -1.55
N ASN A 150 -0.28 -5.83 -1.84
CA ASN A 150 0.28 -6.79 -2.79
C ASN A 150 0.10 -6.28 -4.21
N ASP A 151 1.06 -6.63 -5.05
CA ASP A 151 1.04 -6.32 -6.46
C ASP A 151 0.12 -7.28 -7.21
N LEU A 152 -0.93 -6.75 -7.83
CA LEU A 152 -1.98 -7.53 -8.48
C LEU A 152 -1.81 -7.60 -10.00
N ILE A 153 -0.66 -7.16 -10.54
CA ILE A 153 -0.47 -7.01 -11.99
C ILE A 153 -0.76 -8.29 -12.79
N LEU A 154 -0.44 -9.46 -12.24
CA LEU A 154 -0.72 -10.74 -12.90
C LEU A 154 -2.22 -11.06 -12.92
N GLN A 155 -2.95 -10.72 -11.86
CA GLN A 155 -4.40 -10.91 -11.78
C GLN A 155 -5.13 -9.89 -12.66
N GLU A 156 -4.69 -8.63 -12.65
CA GLU A 156 -5.13 -7.58 -13.56
C GLU A 156 -4.99 -8.04 -15.02
N LEU A 157 -3.81 -8.54 -15.40
CA LEU A 157 -3.54 -8.95 -16.76
C LEU A 157 -4.27 -10.22 -17.18
N ASN A 158 -4.42 -11.19 -16.27
CA ASN A 158 -5.30 -12.33 -16.49
C ASN A 158 -6.76 -11.90 -16.73
N THR A 159 -7.25 -10.94 -15.95
CA THR A 159 -8.63 -10.46 -16.04
C THR A 159 -8.86 -9.74 -17.36
N ILE A 160 -7.98 -8.81 -17.73
CA ILE A 160 -8.14 -8.07 -18.99
C ILE A 160 -7.89 -8.94 -20.21
N ASN A 161 -6.97 -9.90 -20.20
CA ASN A 161 -6.71 -10.76 -21.37
C ASN A 161 -7.94 -11.60 -21.77
N ARG A 162 -8.89 -11.79 -20.84
CA ARG A 162 -10.19 -12.44 -21.10
C ARG A 162 -11.24 -11.50 -21.71
N ILE A 163 -11.01 -10.19 -21.66
CA ILE A 163 -11.88 -9.14 -22.22
C ILE A 163 -11.30 -8.65 -23.55
N VAL A 164 -10.02 -8.27 -23.54
CA VAL A 164 -9.23 -7.83 -24.69
C VAL A 164 -8.03 -8.77 -24.78
N PRO A 165 -7.97 -9.70 -25.75
CA PRO A 165 -6.80 -10.55 -25.93
C PRO A 165 -5.55 -9.69 -26.21
N ILE A 166 -4.61 -9.66 -25.27
CA ILE A 166 -3.44 -8.79 -25.32
C ILE A 166 -2.25 -9.57 -25.88
N LYS A 167 -1.67 -9.06 -26.97
CA LYS A 167 -0.35 -9.44 -27.49
C LYS A 167 0.66 -8.32 -27.29
N ASN A 168 0.22 -7.07 -27.38
CA ASN A 168 1.03 -5.87 -27.17
C ASN A 168 0.31 -4.94 -26.20
N ILE A 169 0.98 -4.55 -25.11
CA ILE A 169 0.44 -3.61 -24.14
C ILE A 169 1.35 -2.39 -24.00
N GLY A 170 0.74 -1.21 -24.14
CA GLY A 170 1.38 0.05 -23.80
C GLY A 170 1.38 0.26 -22.30
N ILE A 171 2.52 0.53 -21.67
CA ILE A 171 2.59 0.84 -20.23
C ILE A 171 3.13 2.24 -20.06
N VAL A 172 2.30 3.13 -19.50
CA VAL A 172 2.68 4.52 -19.23
C VAL A 172 3.59 4.56 -18.00
N TYR A 173 4.71 5.29 -18.09
CA TYR A 173 5.64 5.49 -16.97
C TYR A 173 6.22 6.91 -16.97
N ASN A 174 6.53 7.42 -15.77
CA ASN A 174 7.04 8.76 -15.54
C ASN A 174 8.56 8.69 -15.34
N THR A 175 9.33 9.24 -16.27
CA THR A 175 10.80 9.23 -16.22
C THR A 175 11.38 10.08 -15.10
N ASN A 176 10.61 11.03 -14.56
CA ASN A 176 11.00 11.84 -13.41
C ASN A 176 10.69 11.15 -12.06
N ASN A 177 10.12 9.94 -12.07
CA ASN A 177 9.78 9.19 -10.87
C ASN A 177 10.44 7.80 -10.89
N GLN A 178 11.48 7.63 -10.07
CA GLN A 178 12.24 6.37 -10.01
C GLN A 178 11.35 5.16 -9.65
N ASN A 179 10.32 5.34 -8.82
CA ASN A 179 9.38 4.27 -8.47
C ASN A 179 8.59 3.81 -9.71
N SER A 180 8.17 4.73 -10.58
CA SER A 180 7.51 4.43 -11.85
C SER A 180 8.42 3.65 -12.81
N ILE A 181 9.70 4.02 -12.91
CA ILE A 181 10.69 3.28 -13.71
C ILE A 181 10.88 1.86 -13.17
N ASN A 182 11.05 1.73 -11.85
CA ASN A 182 11.22 0.43 -11.19
C ASN A 182 9.98 -0.46 -11.36
N ARG A 183 8.77 0.13 -11.26
CA ARG A 183 7.50 -0.54 -11.51
C ARG A 183 7.43 -1.10 -12.93
N LEU A 184 7.76 -0.29 -13.95
CA LEU A 184 7.79 -0.76 -15.34
C LEU A 184 8.76 -1.94 -15.52
N LYS A 185 9.96 -1.87 -14.92
CA LYS A 185 10.93 -2.97 -14.98
C LYS A 185 10.37 -4.24 -14.36
N TYR A 186 9.79 -4.14 -13.17
CA TYR A 186 9.14 -5.27 -12.50
C TYR A 186 8.01 -5.87 -13.35
N MET A 187 7.13 -5.04 -13.92
CA MET A 187 6.05 -5.49 -14.78
C MET A 187 6.61 -6.23 -16.00
N LYS A 188 7.66 -5.71 -16.65
CA LYS A 188 8.32 -6.42 -17.75
C LYS A 188 8.83 -7.80 -17.36
N GLU A 189 9.50 -7.90 -16.21
CA GLU A 189 10.02 -9.18 -15.72
C GLU A 189 8.92 -10.17 -15.34
N ALA A 190 7.86 -9.70 -14.67
CA ALA A 190 6.75 -10.54 -14.23
C ALA A 190 5.93 -11.06 -15.42
N LEU A 191 5.70 -10.20 -16.42
CA LEU A 191 4.85 -10.51 -17.56
C LEU A 191 5.55 -11.37 -18.58
N ASN A 192 6.80 -11.08 -18.94
CA ASN A 192 7.54 -11.95 -19.87
C ASN A 192 7.65 -13.40 -19.38
N LYS A 193 7.58 -13.64 -18.05
CA LYS A 193 7.60 -15.00 -17.47
C LYS A 193 6.28 -15.74 -17.59
N GLN A 194 5.15 -15.03 -17.61
CA GLN A 194 3.82 -15.65 -17.50
C GLN A 194 2.96 -15.47 -18.75
N PHE A 195 3.17 -14.40 -19.49
CA PHE A 195 2.41 -14.02 -20.66
C PHE A 195 3.41 -13.73 -21.78
N ASN A 196 3.24 -14.37 -22.93
CA ASN A 196 4.02 -14.05 -24.12
C ASN A 196 3.52 -12.73 -24.75
N ILE A 197 3.60 -11.63 -23.97
CA ILE A 197 3.11 -10.29 -24.29
C ILE A 197 4.29 -9.36 -24.51
N ASN A 198 4.24 -8.58 -25.58
CA ASN A 198 5.20 -7.52 -25.84
C ASN A 198 4.80 -6.23 -25.10
N ILE A 199 5.74 -5.65 -24.35
CA ILE A 199 5.49 -4.46 -23.55
C ILE A 199 6.10 -3.23 -24.22
N LEU A 200 5.24 -2.31 -24.63
CA LEU A 200 5.58 -1.03 -25.22
C LEU A 200 5.63 0.03 -24.11
N GLY A 201 6.83 0.40 -23.66
CA GLY A 201 6.96 1.49 -22.68
C GLY A 201 6.56 2.84 -23.30
N ILE A 202 5.63 3.54 -22.65
CA ILE A 202 5.16 4.87 -23.04
C ILE A 202 5.68 5.86 -22.00
N GLU A 203 6.74 6.56 -22.36
CA GLU A 203 7.23 7.65 -21.53
C GLU A 203 6.18 8.78 -21.48
N PHE A 204 5.87 9.25 -20.27
CA PHE A 204 5.04 10.43 -20.04
C PHE A 204 5.87 11.56 -19.44
N ILE A 205 6.16 12.58 -20.25
CA ILE A 205 6.76 13.84 -19.79
C ILE A 205 5.67 14.92 -19.65
N ASN A 206 4.81 15.01 -20.67
CA ASN A 206 3.68 15.93 -20.75
C ASN A 206 2.70 15.43 -21.83
N MET A 207 1.55 16.10 -21.96
CA MET A 207 0.51 15.70 -22.92
C MET A 207 0.98 15.73 -24.38
N ASN A 208 1.83 16.66 -24.79
CA ASN A 208 2.28 16.75 -26.20
C ASN A 208 3.14 15.53 -26.56
N ASN A 209 4.11 15.21 -25.70
CA ASN A 209 4.95 14.03 -25.83
C ASN A 209 4.10 12.74 -25.80
N PHE A 210 3.13 12.66 -24.89
CA PHE A 210 2.22 11.53 -24.81
C PHE A 210 1.45 11.32 -26.12
N ILE A 211 0.83 12.37 -26.67
CA ILE A 211 0.08 12.30 -27.93
C ILE A 211 0.97 11.82 -29.08
N GLU A 212 2.20 12.33 -29.19
CA GLU A 212 3.17 11.89 -30.21
C GLU A 212 3.50 10.40 -30.08
N LYS A 213 3.75 9.92 -28.85
CA LYS A 213 4.04 8.49 -28.58
C LYS A 213 2.83 7.62 -28.92
N ILE A 214 1.63 8.01 -28.52
CA ILE A 214 0.39 7.30 -28.87
C ILE A 214 0.24 7.19 -30.39
N GLY A 215 0.48 8.26 -31.14
CA GLY A 215 0.43 8.24 -32.61
C GLY A 215 1.36 7.19 -33.25
N LYS A 216 2.49 6.87 -32.61
CA LYS A 216 3.47 5.87 -33.10
C LYS A 216 3.10 4.42 -32.77
N ILE A 217 2.26 4.20 -31.76
CA ILE A 217 1.96 2.86 -31.21
C ILE A 217 0.49 2.46 -31.29
N LYS A 218 -0.42 3.38 -31.62
CA LYS A 218 -1.87 3.12 -31.59
C LYS A 218 -2.30 1.90 -32.41
N ASP A 219 -1.66 1.66 -33.54
CA ASP A 219 -1.96 0.50 -34.41
C ASP A 219 -1.15 -0.75 -34.03
N LYS A 220 -0.37 -0.67 -32.96
CA LYS A 220 0.54 -1.73 -32.47
C LYS A 220 0.21 -2.19 -31.06
N THR A 221 -0.75 -1.56 -30.39
CA THR A 221 -1.11 -1.84 -29.00
C THR A 221 -2.55 -2.30 -28.92
N ASP A 222 -2.81 -3.34 -28.13
CA ASP A 222 -4.16 -3.88 -27.93
C ASP A 222 -4.89 -3.14 -26.79
N ALA A 223 -4.12 -2.65 -25.81
CA ALA A 223 -4.59 -1.85 -24.70
C ALA A 223 -3.44 -0.99 -24.14
N ILE A 224 -3.79 0.01 -23.32
CA ILE A 224 -2.83 0.80 -22.55
C ILE A 224 -3.10 0.65 -21.07
N TYR A 225 -2.07 0.31 -20.31
CA TYR A 225 -2.04 0.29 -18.87
C TYR A 225 -1.51 1.62 -18.32
N ILE A 226 -2.27 2.23 -17.42
CA ILE A 226 -1.92 3.45 -16.69
C ILE A 226 -1.79 3.09 -15.21
N PRO A 227 -0.55 3.05 -14.67
CA PRO A 227 -0.32 2.84 -13.24
C PRO A 227 -0.89 3.99 -12.40
N GLU A 228 -1.02 3.79 -11.09
CA GLU A 228 -1.33 4.87 -10.15
C GLU A 228 -0.13 5.83 -10.01
N ASN A 229 -0.31 7.11 -10.36
CA ASN A 229 0.68 8.17 -10.18
C ASN A 229 -0.01 9.55 -10.17
N GLU A 230 0.42 10.45 -9.28
CA GLU A 230 -0.13 11.80 -9.12
C GLU A 230 -0.17 12.60 -10.44
N ILE A 231 0.87 12.46 -11.28
CA ILE A 231 0.91 13.16 -12.56
C ILE A 231 -0.22 12.69 -13.48
N TYR A 232 -0.55 11.40 -13.49
CA TYR A 232 -1.61 10.89 -14.36
C TYR A 232 -2.97 11.34 -13.89
N TYR A 233 -3.24 11.37 -12.58
CA TYR A 233 -4.48 11.93 -12.05
C TYR A 233 -4.70 13.38 -12.51
N SER A 234 -3.65 14.19 -12.48
CA SER A 234 -3.69 15.59 -12.90
C SER A 234 -4.00 15.78 -14.40
N TYR A 235 -3.62 14.82 -15.25
CA TYR A 235 -3.84 14.88 -16.69
C TYR A 235 -4.90 13.88 -17.19
N PHE A 236 -5.56 13.14 -16.30
CA PHE A 236 -6.28 11.92 -16.67
C PHE A 236 -7.39 12.19 -17.68
N ASP A 237 -8.16 13.26 -17.51
CA ASP A 237 -9.27 13.61 -18.41
C ASP A 237 -8.79 13.88 -19.85
N LYS A 238 -7.57 14.42 -20.00
CA LYS A 238 -6.94 14.63 -21.33
C LYS A 238 -6.36 13.34 -21.89
N ILE A 239 -5.75 12.52 -21.04
CA ILE A 239 -5.20 11.22 -21.42
C ILE A 239 -6.33 10.32 -21.93
N ILE A 240 -7.40 10.16 -21.15
CA ILE A 240 -8.49 9.26 -21.47
C ILE A 240 -9.24 9.70 -22.72
N LYS A 241 -9.47 11.02 -22.89
CA LYS A 241 -10.02 11.56 -24.13
C LYS A 241 -9.19 11.16 -25.34
N LYS A 242 -7.86 11.35 -25.28
CA LYS A 242 -6.96 11.00 -26.39
C LYS A 242 -7.00 9.51 -26.72
N LEU A 243 -7.03 8.64 -25.71
CA LEU A 243 -7.05 7.19 -25.91
C LEU A 243 -8.40 6.70 -26.44
N ASN A 244 -9.50 7.28 -25.97
CA ASN A 244 -10.85 6.98 -26.46
C ASN A 244 -11.06 7.45 -27.90
N ASP A 245 -10.51 8.61 -28.29
CA ASP A 245 -10.53 9.09 -29.68
C ASP A 245 -9.84 8.09 -30.64
N GLU A 246 -8.80 7.42 -30.16
CA GLU A 246 -8.09 6.36 -30.91
C GLU A 246 -8.69 4.96 -30.67
N LYS A 247 -9.78 4.85 -29.90
CA LYS A 247 -10.47 3.60 -29.52
C LYS A 247 -9.55 2.56 -28.86
N ILE A 248 -8.59 3.02 -28.06
CA ILE A 248 -7.65 2.16 -27.35
C ILE A 248 -8.22 1.86 -25.95
N PRO A 249 -8.46 0.58 -25.59
CA PRO A 249 -8.87 0.21 -24.24
C PRO A 249 -7.85 0.65 -23.19
N VAL A 250 -8.33 1.25 -22.11
CA VAL A 250 -7.48 1.70 -20.98
C VAL A 250 -7.71 0.83 -19.75
N ILE A 251 -6.63 0.30 -19.21
CA ILE A 251 -6.58 -0.43 -17.95
C ILE A 251 -5.88 0.47 -16.93
N SER A 252 -6.43 0.59 -15.73
CA SER A 252 -5.84 1.42 -14.68
C SER A 252 -5.64 0.69 -13.38
N ASP A 253 -4.61 1.09 -12.62
CA ASP A 253 -4.35 0.62 -11.25
C ASP A 253 -5.26 1.32 -10.22
N GLY A 254 -5.89 2.44 -10.60
CA GLY A 254 -6.77 3.23 -9.74
C GLY A 254 -8.25 3.11 -10.09
N ALA A 255 -9.10 2.83 -9.10
CA ALA A 255 -10.55 2.75 -9.27
C ALA A 255 -11.20 4.05 -9.80
N VAL A 256 -10.69 5.21 -9.35
CA VAL A 256 -11.16 6.55 -9.78
C VAL A 256 -10.92 6.83 -11.27
N MET A 257 -9.95 6.15 -11.88
CA MET A 257 -9.68 6.29 -13.32
C MET A 257 -10.77 5.61 -14.17
N VAL A 258 -11.45 4.60 -13.63
CA VAL A 258 -12.57 3.91 -14.30
C VAL A 258 -13.80 4.81 -14.41
N GLU A 259 -14.10 5.55 -13.34
CA GLU A 259 -15.15 6.59 -13.33
C GLU A 259 -14.90 7.63 -14.44
N LYS A 260 -13.63 7.98 -14.65
CA LYS A 260 -13.20 8.96 -15.65
C LYS A 260 -13.07 8.41 -17.07
N GLY A 261 -13.35 7.14 -17.29
CA GLY A 261 -13.42 6.55 -18.63
C GLY A 261 -12.44 5.41 -18.91
N ALA A 262 -11.59 5.00 -17.96
CA ALA A 262 -10.86 3.74 -18.13
C ALA A 262 -11.84 2.57 -18.20
N LEU A 263 -11.51 1.54 -18.98
CA LEU A 263 -12.36 0.36 -19.17
C LEU A 263 -12.47 -0.46 -17.88
N LEU A 264 -11.33 -0.69 -17.22
CA LEU A 264 -11.20 -1.65 -16.13
C LEU A 264 -10.12 -1.22 -15.15
N SER A 265 -10.37 -1.47 -13.87
CA SER A 265 -9.35 -1.53 -12.83
C SER A 265 -9.58 -2.77 -11.97
N VAL A 266 -8.50 -3.47 -11.62
CA VAL A 266 -8.51 -4.57 -10.66
C VAL A 266 -7.50 -4.19 -9.59
N THR A 267 -7.97 -3.66 -8.47
CA THR A 267 -7.08 -3.04 -7.48
C THR A 267 -7.60 -3.26 -6.07
N VAL A 268 -6.71 -3.10 -5.08
CA VAL A 268 -7.13 -3.02 -3.69
C VAL A 268 -7.66 -1.62 -3.44
N GLU A 269 -8.89 -1.52 -2.93
CA GLU A 269 -9.49 -0.22 -2.63
C GLU A 269 -8.76 0.45 -1.45
N ASN A 270 -8.22 1.65 -1.72
CA ASN A 270 -7.34 2.36 -0.79
C ASN A 270 -8.04 2.73 0.53
N TYR A 271 -9.35 3.02 0.50
CA TYR A 271 -10.11 3.29 1.73
C TYR A 271 -10.25 2.04 2.59
N ARG A 272 -10.54 0.87 2.02
CA ARG A 272 -10.59 -0.42 2.73
C ARG A 272 -9.24 -0.76 3.36
N MET A 273 -8.16 -0.57 2.61
CA MET A 273 -6.80 -0.77 3.13
C MET A 273 -6.53 0.16 4.33
N GLY A 274 -6.96 1.42 4.24
CA GLY A 274 -6.93 2.36 5.36
C GLY A 274 -7.77 1.91 6.55
N PHE A 275 -8.99 1.46 6.29
CA PHE A 275 -9.92 0.97 7.30
C PHE A 275 -9.32 -0.20 8.08
N ASP A 276 -8.73 -1.17 7.38
CA ASP A 276 -8.05 -2.29 8.01
C ASP A 276 -6.84 -1.88 8.84
N GLY A 277 -6.09 -0.87 8.38
CA GLY A 277 -5.02 -0.25 9.16
C GLY A 277 -5.55 0.38 10.45
N GLY A 278 -6.68 1.10 10.38
CA GLY A 278 -7.33 1.67 11.54
C GLY A 278 -7.88 0.62 12.52
N LEU A 279 -8.35 -0.54 12.03
CA LEU A 279 -8.76 -1.65 12.90
C LEU A 279 -7.57 -2.28 13.63
N LEU A 280 -6.43 -2.44 12.97
CA LEU A 280 -5.19 -2.88 13.63
C LEU A 280 -4.74 -1.87 14.69
N ALA A 281 -4.81 -0.58 14.37
CA ALA A 281 -4.52 0.49 15.30
C ALA A 281 -5.44 0.43 16.54
N ALA A 282 -6.75 0.26 16.36
CA ALA A 282 -7.71 0.12 17.45
C ALA A 282 -7.37 -1.07 18.37
N LYS A 283 -7.03 -2.23 17.81
CA LYS A 283 -6.60 -3.41 18.59
C LYS A 283 -5.36 -3.15 19.45
N LEU A 284 -4.42 -2.35 18.97
CA LEU A 284 -3.24 -1.96 19.75
C LEU A 284 -3.60 -0.96 20.86
N LEU A 285 -4.48 -0.01 20.59
CA LEU A 285 -4.96 0.97 21.57
C LEU A 285 -5.79 0.32 22.70
N ASP A 286 -6.37 -0.86 22.47
CA ASP A 286 -7.03 -1.65 23.51
C ASP A 286 -6.07 -2.13 24.60
N GLY A 287 -4.75 -2.12 24.32
CA GLY A 287 -3.68 -2.16 25.31
C GLY A 287 -3.23 -3.53 25.80
N ASN A 288 -3.70 -4.61 25.18
CA ASN A 288 -3.38 -5.98 25.60
C ASN A 288 -2.41 -6.71 24.67
N ILE A 289 -2.02 -6.09 23.55
CA ILE A 289 -1.30 -6.72 22.45
C ILE A 289 -0.21 -5.78 21.96
N ILE A 290 0.94 -6.31 21.54
CA ILE A 290 2.00 -5.55 20.86
C ILE A 290 1.98 -5.78 19.34
N PRO A 291 2.55 -4.87 18.53
CA PRO A 291 2.48 -4.97 17.07
C PRO A 291 2.90 -6.33 16.50
N CYS A 292 4.02 -6.91 16.91
CA CYS A 292 4.48 -8.17 16.33
C CYS A 292 3.61 -9.40 16.66
N GLU A 293 2.70 -9.30 17.62
CA GLU A 293 1.69 -10.34 17.89
C GLU A 293 0.54 -10.27 16.87
N LEU A 294 0.40 -9.14 16.17
CA LEU A 294 -0.52 -8.98 15.05
C LEU A 294 0.21 -9.28 13.73
N SER A 295 -0.20 -10.35 13.07
CA SER A 295 0.28 -10.66 11.71
C SER A 295 -0.08 -9.54 10.74
N PHE A 296 0.82 -9.27 9.80
CA PHE A 296 0.52 -8.38 8.68
C PHE A 296 -0.70 -8.90 7.92
N LYS A 297 -1.71 -8.05 7.73
CA LYS A 297 -2.91 -8.39 6.96
C LYS A 297 -2.59 -8.31 5.47
N ASN A 298 -2.90 -9.35 4.71
CA ASN A 298 -2.86 -9.27 3.25
C ASN A 298 -4.21 -8.77 2.72
N GLU A 299 -4.17 -7.76 1.87
CA GLU A 299 -5.28 -7.47 0.96
C GLU A 299 -5.14 -8.39 -0.26
N THR A 300 -5.83 -9.54 -0.25
CA THR A 300 -5.75 -10.54 -1.33
C THR A 300 -6.92 -10.49 -2.30
N ASP A 301 -8.01 -9.85 -1.92
CA ASP A 301 -9.25 -9.85 -2.71
C ASP A 301 -9.35 -8.53 -3.47
N PRO A 302 -8.91 -8.48 -4.74
CA PRO A 302 -9.00 -7.25 -5.51
C PRO A 302 -10.44 -6.89 -5.79
N ASP A 303 -10.74 -5.60 -5.73
CA ASP A 303 -11.99 -5.07 -6.24
C ASP A 303 -11.88 -4.85 -7.75
N ILE A 304 -12.88 -5.33 -8.48
CA ILE A 304 -12.98 -5.14 -9.92
C ILE A 304 -13.93 -3.97 -10.19
N PHE A 305 -13.43 -2.95 -10.88
CA PHE A 305 -14.19 -1.77 -11.30
C PHE A 305 -14.30 -1.77 -12.82
N ILE A 306 -15.52 -1.70 -13.35
CA ILE A 306 -15.76 -1.83 -14.79
C ILE A 306 -16.53 -0.63 -15.32
N ASN A 307 -16.07 -0.05 -16.43
CA ASN A 307 -16.84 0.93 -17.18
C ASN A 307 -17.60 0.24 -18.32
N MET A 308 -18.87 -0.07 -18.08
CA MET A 308 -19.76 -0.72 -19.05
C MET A 308 -20.10 0.20 -20.22
N ALA A 309 -20.15 1.52 -19.99
CA ALA A 309 -20.35 2.49 -21.06
C ALA A 309 -19.17 2.47 -22.05
N GLU A 310 -17.94 2.40 -21.53
CA GLU A 310 -16.73 2.30 -22.35
C GLU A 310 -16.64 0.95 -23.07
N ALA A 311 -16.92 -0.16 -22.37
CA ALA A 311 -16.98 -1.47 -22.99
C ALA A 311 -17.94 -1.48 -24.21
N LYS A 312 -19.10 -0.84 -24.09
CA LYS A 312 -20.07 -0.70 -25.19
C LYS A 312 -19.53 0.12 -26.36
N LYS A 313 -18.86 1.24 -26.11
CA LYS A 313 -18.25 2.07 -27.17
C LYS A 313 -17.15 1.33 -27.92
N LEU A 314 -16.33 0.58 -27.18
CA LEU A 314 -15.25 -0.26 -27.72
C LEU A 314 -15.76 -1.57 -28.32
N LYS A 315 -17.08 -1.85 -28.23
CA LYS A 315 -17.73 -3.09 -28.68
C LYS A 315 -17.12 -4.35 -28.04
N LEU A 316 -16.70 -4.23 -26.78
CA LEU A 316 -16.13 -5.32 -25.99
C LEU A 316 -17.23 -6.03 -25.20
N LYS A 317 -17.17 -7.36 -25.18
CA LYS A 317 -18.05 -8.19 -24.34
C LYS A 317 -17.32 -8.54 -23.06
N ILE A 318 -17.84 -8.08 -21.92
CA ILE A 318 -17.30 -8.45 -20.61
C ILE A 318 -17.85 -9.84 -20.22
N PRO A 319 -17.00 -10.84 -19.93
CA PRO A 319 -17.44 -12.15 -19.43
C PRO A 319 -18.29 -12.04 -18.16
N SER A 320 -19.30 -12.89 -18.04
CA SER A 320 -20.28 -12.81 -16.94
C SER A 320 -19.68 -13.03 -15.57
N ASP A 321 -18.72 -13.95 -15.46
CA ASP A 321 -18.03 -14.24 -14.21
C ASP A 321 -17.08 -13.10 -13.78
N ILE A 322 -16.72 -12.18 -14.68
CA ILE A 322 -15.94 -10.98 -14.35
C ILE A 322 -16.88 -9.89 -13.86
N TRP A 323 -17.91 -9.53 -14.63
CA TRP A 323 -18.77 -8.41 -14.22
C TRP A 323 -19.67 -8.72 -13.04
N GLN A 324 -20.06 -9.98 -12.81
CA GLN A 324 -20.79 -10.36 -11.59
C GLN A 324 -19.93 -10.25 -10.32
N LYS A 325 -18.60 -10.28 -10.46
CA LYS A 325 -17.65 -10.04 -9.36
C LYS A 325 -17.24 -8.56 -9.27
N ALA A 326 -17.75 -7.70 -10.16
CA ALA A 326 -17.44 -6.29 -10.11
C ALA A 326 -17.94 -5.69 -8.80
N ARG A 327 -17.02 -5.06 -8.07
CA ARG A 327 -17.35 -4.25 -6.90
C ARG A 327 -18.25 -3.07 -7.30
N LYS A 328 -17.95 -2.46 -8.46
CA LYS A 328 -18.74 -1.37 -9.03
C LYS A 328 -18.70 -1.38 -10.55
N MET A 329 -19.84 -1.06 -11.15
CA MET A 329 -20.00 -0.89 -12.59
C MET A 329 -20.47 0.53 -12.90
N TYR A 330 -19.77 1.20 -13.81
CA TYR A 330 -20.16 2.51 -14.34
C TYR A 330 -20.93 2.29 -15.64
N LEU A 331 -22.22 2.60 -15.63
CA LEU A 331 -23.18 2.32 -16.70
C LEU A 331 -23.33 3.49 -17.69
N TYR A 332 -22.94 4.70 -17.29
CA TYR A 332 -22.97 5.92 -18.11
C TYR A 332 -21.80 6.86 -17.76
N GLU A 333 -21.46 7.78 -18.66
CA GLU A 333 -20.38 8.75 -18.44
C GLU A 333 -20.69 9.69 -17.26
N GLY A 334 -19.69 9.94 -16.41
CA GLY A 334 -19.83 10.84 -15.26
C GLY A 334 -20.68 10.28 -14.11
N GLN A 335 -20.99 8.98 -14.10
CA GLN A 335 -21.65 8.34 -12.97
C GLN A 335 -20.73 8.37 -11.74
N SER A 336 -21.17 9.06 -10.68
CA SER A 336 -20.39 9.22 -9.45
C SER A 336 -20.02 7.90 -8.75
N ALA A 337 -18.82 7.87 -8.15
CA ALA A 337 -18.33 6.78 -7.32
C ALA A 337 -19.12 6.51 -6.01
N ASN A 338 -20.16 7.27 -5.67
CA ASN A 338 -20.99 7.05 -4.48
C ASN A 338 -21.69 5.69 -4.42
#